data_AF-A0A0P0X4X2-F1
#
_entry.id   AF-A0A0P0X4X2-F1
#
_cell.length_a   1.000
_cell.length_b   1.000
_cell.length_c   1.000
_cell.angle_alpha   90.00
_cell.angle_beta   90.00
_cell.angle_gamma   90.00
#
_symmetry.space_group_name_H-M   'P 1'
#
loop_
_entity.id
_entity.type
_entity.pdbx_description
1 polymer ?
#
loop_
_entity_poly.entity_id
_entity_poly.type
_entity_poly.pdbx_seq_one_letter_code
_entity_poly.pdbx_strand_id
1 'polypeptide(L)'
;MTIQRYIYQSMEPLHFPLLSPNPDTRRRVRKAVSSKERCRSESGDMAAALLPETAPRLLTPETIRAAAKQSQGIQLVPLSLRRAIKRYLRDQDKAHMNRKVLQLSASFERAKGTGTELAAAAMRGALIDDPRAPSGAEQRAARWKVRSAYGDIGLRYREDETVAYVASRMPAIYAACHRVLREVRRRLPDFAPAKVLDFGAGPSSALWAMRAVWPKSIEKVNLVEPSKEMQRAGKNLLDNLKGLPLIHSYDSIQELNRNIEKHERRHDLVISSYALGEIPSLNDRITIVRQLWDLTGDVLVLLEPGTPQGAKIISQMRSYILWMEKRKCRKIEKSTRAAPSEMKSIVCQEASLKNGAFVVAPCPHDGRCPLENTDKYCHFVQRLERTSSQRAYKRSNGVPLRGFEDEKFCYVALRRGKRPEEAWPLDGMKFETLKERHAKRNPEDLIIDYDEQFPSEEDEEAPVNAEDCLVPYDSDAQELGLFHETEEEFEEQSVRADLGGGWGRIIYSPIRRGRQVQLDVCRATKRDASEGAFERVVITQSKNPTMHHQARRSLWGDLWPV
;
A
#
# COMPACT_ATOMS: atom_id res chain seq x y z
N MET A 1 20.79 -12.98 -46.00
CA MET A 1 20.92 -12.36 -44.66
C MET A 1 20.24 -13.24 -43.63
N THR A 2 21.01 -14.10 -42.97
CA THR A 2 20.53 -15.11 -42.03
C THR A 2 20.33 -14.47 -40.65
N ILE A 3 19.12 -14.01 -40.34
CA ILE A 3 18.80 -13.45 -39.02
C ILE A 3 18.58 -14.62 -38.06
N GLN A 4 19.51 -14.75 -37.13
CA GLN A 4 19.61 -15.78 -36.10
C GLN A 4 18.31 -15.92 -35.30
N ARG A 5 17.77 -17.14 -35.27
CA ARG A 5 16.78 -17.61 -34.31
C ARG A 5 17.39 -17.59 -32.91
N TYR A 6 17.00 -16.64 -32.07
CA TYR A 6 17.25 -16.74 -30.63
C TYR A 6 16.37 -17.85 -30.05
N ILE A 7 17.04 -18.92 -29.65
CA ILE A 7 16.51 -20.11 -28.99
C ILE A 7 15.89 -19.68 -27.65
N TYR A 8 14.60 -19.95 -27.49
CA TYR A 8 13.92 -19.98 -26.19
C TYR A 8 14.58 -21.06 -25.33
N GLN A 9 15.40 -20.68 -24.36
CA GLN A 9 15.78 -21.57 -23.27
C GLN A 9 14.56 -21.75 -22.36
N SER A 10 14.02 -22.96 -22.41
CA SER A 10 13.00 -23.51 -21.52
C SER A 10 13.34 -23.22 -20.05
N MET A 11 12.39 -22.59 -19.35
CA MET A 11 12.44 -22.47 -17.90
C MET A 11 12.05 -23.83 -17.30
N GLU A 12 13.02 -24.66 -16.95
CA GLU A 12 12.78 -25.86 -16.13
C GLU A 12 12.42 -25.45 -14.67
N PRO A 13 11.42 -26.09 -14.05
CA PRO A 13 11.03 -25.80 -12.68
C PRO A 13 12.06 -26.30 -11.66
N LEU A 14 12.50 -25.38 -10.80
CA LEU A 14 13.45 -25.61 -9.71
C LEU A 14 12.89 -26.59 -8.66
N HIS A 15 13.32 -27.85 -8.70
CA HIS A 15 13.24 -28.78 -7.57
C HIS A 15 14.35 -28.44 -6.55
N PHE A 16 13.97 -27.95 -5.36
CA PHE A 16 14.92 -27.71 -4.26
C PHE A 16 14.93 -28.91 -3.27
N PRO A 17 16.09 -29.37 -2.79
CA PRO A 17 16.20 -30.56 -1.95
C PRO A 17 15.69 -30.34 -0.52
N LEU A 18 15.01 -31.35 0.02
CA LEU A 18 14.58 -31.46 1.42
C LEU A 18 15.81 -31.61 2.32
N LEU A 19 16.02 -30.68 3.24
CA LEU A 19 17.03 -30.77 4.30
C LEU A 19 16.55 -31.71 5.40
N SER A 20 17.22 -32.85 5.55
CA SER A 20 17.13 -33.73 6.71
C SER A 20 17.96 -33.19 7.89
N PRO A 21 17.51 -33.34 9.14
CA PRO A 21 18.16 -32.76 10.31
C PRO A 21 19.26 -33.66 10.88
N ASN A 22 20.38 -33.08 11.33
CA ASN A 22 21.40 -33.80 12.10
C ASN A 22 21.51 -33.19 13.52
N PRO A 23 21.55 -34.02 14.59
CA PRO A 23 21.42 -33.57 15.97
C PRO A 23 22.78 -33.42 16.70
N ASP A 24 22.67 -32.85 17.90
CA ASP A 24 23.59 -32.96 19.03
C ASP A 24 25.01 -32.40 18.92
N THR A 25 25.23 -31.27 19.60
CA THR A 25 26.38 -31.11 20.50
C THR A 25 26.02 -30.23 21.71
N ARG A 26 25.75 -30.90 22.84
CA ARG A 26 25.79 -30.35 24.21
C ARG A 26 27.21 -30.49 24.78
N ARG A 27 27.53 -29.63 25.76
CA ARG A 27 28.73 -29.58 26.64
C ARG A 27 29.91 -28.78 26.03
N ARG A 28 30.65 -27.95 26.75
CA ARG A 28 30.86 -27.82 28.21
C ARG A 28 31.42 -26.42 28.52
N VAL A 29 30.93 -25.82 29.60
CA VAL A 29 31.48 -24.66 30.29
C VAL A 29 32.82 -25.02 30.95
N ARG A 30 33.85 -24.19 30.76
CA ARG A 30 34.97 -24.08 31.72
C ARG A 30 35.35 -22.61 31.91
N LYS A 31 35.35 -22.23 33.19
CA LYS A 31 35.87 -20.98 33.76
C LYS A 31 37.39 -20.92 33.56
N ALA A 32 37.90 -19.74 33.22
CA ALA A 32 39.27 -19.33 33.53
C ALA A 32 39.20 -17.95 34.19
N VAL A 33 39.91 -17.84 35.30
CA VAL A 33 39.93 -16.74 36.27
C VAL A 33 41.18 -15.90 36.02
N SER A 34 40.98 -14.58 36.08
CA SER A 34 41.87 -13.51 36.57
C SER A 34 43.39 -13.64 36.37
N SER A 35 43.95 -12.66 35.67
CA SER A 35 45.17 -11.98 36.11
C SER A 35 45.22 -10.56 35.55
N LYS A 36 45.40 -9.62 36.49
CA LYS A 36 45.67 -8.20 36.31
C LYS A 36 46.99 -8.02 35.56
N GLU A 37 47.07 -7.02 34.69
CA GLU A 37 48.27 -6.19 34.58
C GLU A 37 47.94 -4.80 34.00
N ARG A 38 48.76 -3.84 34.41
CA ARG A 38 48.52 -2.40 34.50
C ARG A 38 49.73 -1.73 33.85
N CYS A 39 49.52 -0.83 32.88
CA CYS A 39 50.40 0.28 32.50
C CYS A 39 49.61 1.19 31.52
N ARG A 40 49.25 2.42 31.91
CA ARG A 40 49.98 3.69 31.68
C ARG A 40 50.09 4.01 30.18
N SER A 41 49.18 4.83 29.65
CA SER A 41 49.21 6.30 29.59
C SER A 41 50.13 6.83 28.49
N GLU A 42 49.53 7.22 27.37
CA GLU A 42 50.06 8.25 26.48
C GLU A 42 48.91 9.03 25.85
N SER A 43 48.98 10.33 26.07
CA SER A 43 48.15 11.41 25.59
C SER A 43 48.43 11.72 24.13
N GLY A 44 47.38 11.98 23.33
CA GLY A 44 47.52 12.47 21.97
C GLY A 44 46.18 12.86 21.35
N ASP A 45 45.89 14.16 21.40
CA ASP A 45 45.06 14.98 20.52
C ASP A 45 44.03 14.31 19.59
N MET A 46 42.77 14.67 19.81
CA MET A 46 41.97 15.48 18.88
C MET A 46 40.51 15.37 19.35
N ALA A 47 40.02 16.44 19.97
CA ALA A 47 38.60 16.67 20.20
C ALA A 47 37.91 16.85 18.83
N ALA A 48 37.65 15.72 18.15
CA ALA A 48 36.81 15.67 16.98
C ALA A 48 35.39 16.07 17.40
N ALA A 49 34.89 17.13 16.77
CA ALA A 49 33.60 17.73 16.99
C ALA A 49 32.50 16.69 17.18
N LEU A 50 31.90 16.71 18.38
CA LEU A 50 30.63 16.07 18.70
C LEU A 50 29.55 16.73 17.84
N LEU A 51 29.29 16.17 16.66
CA LEU A 51 28.00 16.37 16.01
C LEU A 51 26.94 15.83 16.97
N PRO A 52 25.88 16.58 17.28
CA PRO A 52 24.90 16.15 18.26
C PRO A 52 24.22 14.89 17.72
N GLU A 53 24.53 13.75 18.33
CA GLU A 53 23.69 12.56 18.27
C GLU A 53 22.28 13.05 18.62
N THR A 54 21.39 13.05 17.64
CA THR A 54 19.99 13.33 17.85
C THR A 54 19.51 12.39 18.94
N ALA A 55 19.28 12.93 20.14
CA ALA A 55 18.80 12.16 21.28
C ALA A 55 17.64 11.28 20.79
N PRO A 56 17.69 9.95 20.96
CA PRO A 56 16.62 9.08 20.49
C PRO A 56 15.35 9.56 21.16
N ARG A 57 14.41 10.10 20.36
CA ARG A 57 13.12 10.57 20.85
C ARG A 57 12.53 9.42 21.65
N LEU A 58 12.47 9.56 22.98
CA LEU A 58 11.88 8.56 23.84
C LEU A 58 10.43 8.39 23.40
N LEU A 59 10.16 7.32 22.68
CA LEU A 59 8.81 6.95 22.28
C LEU A 59 8.01 6.74 23.58
N THR A 60 6.92 7.46 23.75
CA THR A 60 5.90 7.15 24.76
C THR A 60 4.83 6.24 24.15
N PRO A 61 4.04 5.50 24.96
CA PRO A 61 2.92 4.70 24.44
C PRO A 61 1.93 5.50 23.58
N GLU A 62 1.71 6.77 23.91
CA GLU A 62 0.85 7.71 23.17
C GLU A 62 1.48 8.04 21.81
N THR A 63 2.78 8.32 21.78
CA THR A 63 3.49 8.58 20.53
C THR A 63 3.53 7.34 19.63
N ILE A 64 3.72 6.14 20.19
CA ILE A 64 3.65 4.90 19.42
C ILE A 64 2.27 4.72 18.79
N ARG A 65 1.20 4.99 19.56
CA ARG A 65 -0.18 4.92 19.04
C ARG A 65 -0.39 5.90 17.89
N ALA A 66 0.09 7.14 18.03
CA ALA A 66 0.03 8.14 16.99
C ALA A 66 0.81 7.71 15.74
N ALA A 67 2.07 7.27 15.89
CA ALA A 67 2.91 6.74 14.82
C ALA A 67 2.29 5.53 14.11
N ALA A 68 1.64 4.65 14.88
CA ALA A 68 1.05 3.42 14.37
C ALA A 68 -0.17 3.67 13.46
N LYS A 69 -0.88 4.78 13.65
CA LYS A 69 -2.11 5.08 12.91
C LYS A 69 -1.81 5.28 11.43
N GLN A 70 -2.41 4.46 10.56
CA GLN A 70 -2.34 4.66 9.10
C GLN A 70 -3.74 4.75 8.51
N SER A 71 -4.69 3.98 9.03
CA SER A 71 -6.11 4.03 8.67
C SER A 71 -6.66 5.44 8.73
N GLN A 72 -7.55 5.74 7.79
CA GLN A 72 -8.28 6.99 7.72
C GLN A 72 -9.76 6.70 7.95
N GLY A 73 -10.48 7.67 8.51
CA GLY A 73 -11.92 7.61 8.63
C GLY A 73 -12.61 7.69 7.26
N ILE A 74 -13.85 8.16 7.25
CA ILE A 74 -14.61 8.33 6.02
C ILE A 74 -13.94 9.40 5.15
N GLN A 75 -13.51 9.03 3.94
CA GLN A 75 -12.96 9.96 2.99
C GLN A 75 -14.09 10.74 2.30
N LEU A 76 -14.05 12.05 2.44
CA LEU A 76 -14.90 12.94 1.65
C LEU A 76 -14.20 13.24 0.31
N VAL A 77 -14.93 13.04 -0.78
CA VAL A 77 -14.44 13.43 -2.11
C VAL A 77 -14.46 14.97 -2.20
N PRO A 78 -13.33 15.63 -2.54
CA PRO A 78 -13.26 17.09 -2.55
C PRO A 78 -14.38 17.73 -3.39
N LEU A 79 -14.86 18.89 -2.92
CA LEU A 79 -15.93 19.64 -3.61
C LEU A 79 -15.56 19.96 -5.06
N SER A 80 -14.29 20.27 -5.33
CA SER A 80 -13.78 20.53 -6.69
C SER A 80 -13.97 19.32 -7.61
N LEU A 81 -13.58 18.12 -7.17
CA LEU A 81 -13.77 16.89 -7.93
C LEU A 81 -15.26 16.54 -8.10
N ARG A 82 -16.07 16.68 -7.04
CA ARG A 82 -17.52 16.46 -7.12
C ARG A 82 -18.17 17.38 -8.15
N ARG A 83 -17.78 18.66 -8.18
CA ARG A 83 -18.27 19.65 -9.17
C ARG A 83 -17.79 19.31 -10.58
N ALA A 84 -16.53 18.92 -10.74
CA ALA A 84 -15.98 18.50 -12.03
C ALA A 84 -16.73 17.28 -12.60
N ILE A 85 -16.98 16.25 -11.78
CA ILE A 85 -17.78 15.08 -12.18
C ILE A 85 -19.20 15.50 -12.57
N LYS A 86 -19.87 16.32 -11.76
CA LYS A 86 -21.23 16.81 -12.08
C LYS A 86 -21.28 17.59 -13.39
N ARG A 87 -20.26 18.41 -13.67
CA ARG A 87 -20.11 19.16 -14.93
C ARG A 87 -19.91 18.20 -16.09
N TYR A 88 -18.90 17.34 -16.02
CA TYR A 88 -18.62 16.34 -17.05
C TYR A 88 -19.87 15.54 -17.41
N LEU A 89 -20.59 15.01 -16.41
CA LEU A 89 -21.81 14.22 -16.62
C LEU A 89 -23.02 15.03 -17.10
N ARG A 90 -23.01 16.36 -17.00
CA ARG A 90 -24.10 17.21 -17.51
C ARG A 90 -24.13 17.19 -19.03
N ASP A 91 -22.95 17.15 -19.65
CA ASP A 91 -22.77 17.24 -21.09
C ASP A 91 -22.90 15.86 -21.78
N GLN A 92 -23.17 14.80 -21.00
CA GLN A 92 -23.28 13.42 -21.48
C GLN A 92 -24.74 13.00 -21.62
N ASP A 93 -25.00 12.05 -22.53
CA ASP A 93 -26.29 11.36 -22.56
C ASP A 93 -26.47 10.49 -21.31
N LYS A 94 -27.36 10.95 -20.42
CA LYS A 94 -27.75 10.26 -19.19
C LYS A 94 -28.79 9.17 -19.43
N ALA A 95 -29.35 9.06 -20.64
CA ALA A 95 -30.27 7.98 -20.96
C ALA A 95 -29.58 6.65 -20.67
N HIS A 96 -30.30 5.77 -19.99
CA HIS A 96 -29.81 4.44 -19.65
C HIS A 96 -28.49 4.43 -18.84
N MET A 97 -28.14 5.50 -18.11
CA MET A 97 -26.89 5.53 -17.31
C MET A 97 -26.72 4.33 -16.38
N ASN A 98 -27.82 3.90 -15.74
CA ASN A 98 -27.83 2.70 -14.91
C ASN A 98 -27.42 1.44 -15.70
N ARG A 99 -27.90 1.32 -16.95
CA ARG A 99 -27.54 0.23 -17.86
C ARG A 99 -26.06 0.31 -18.24
N LYS A 100 -25.54 1.52 -18.53
CA LYS A 100 -24.10 1.74 -18.83
C LYS A 100 -23.22 1.30 -17.65
N VAL A 101 -23.57 1.67 -16.42
CA VAL A 101 -22.85 1.24 -15.19
C VAL A 101 -22.91 -0.27 -14.98
N LEU A 102 -24.06 -0.91 -15.21
CA LEU A 102 -24.20 -2.36 -15.12
C LEU A 102 -23.37 -3.08 -16.20
N GLN A 103 -23.38 -2.58 -17.44
CA GLN A 103 -22.58 -3.12 -18.54
C GLN A 103 -21.08 -3.00 -18.27
N LEU A 104 -20.63 -1.85 -17.75
CA LEU A 104 -19.25 -1.66 -17.33
C LEU A 104 -18.85 -2.69 -16.26
N SER A 105 -19.69 -2.87 -15.24
CA SER A 105 -19.45 -3.85 -14.17
C SER A 105 -19.36 -5.28 -14.71
N ALA A 106 -20.26 -5.66 -15.63
CA ALA A 106 -20.24 -6.95 -16.29
C ALA A 106 -18.98 -7.15 -17.16
N SER A 107 -18.47 -6.10 -17.81
CA SER A 107 -17.21 -6.17 -18.57
C SER A 107 -16.02 -6.48 -17.67
N PHE A 108 -15.94 -5.90 -16.46
CA PHE A 108 -14.91 -6.26 -15.49
C PHE A 108 -15.01 -7.71 -15.04
N GLU A 109 -16.21 -8.21 -14.72
CA GLU A 109 -16.38 -9.62 -14.32
C GLU A 109 -15.99 -10.59 -15.43
N ARG A 110 -16.34 -10.29 -16.69
CA ARG A 110 -15.85 -11.05 -17.85
C ARG A 110 -14.33 -11.02 -17.97
N ALA A 111 -13.71 -9.85 -17.85
CA ALA A 111 -12.25 -9.72 -17.93
C ALA A 111 -11.52 -10.46 -16.80
N LYS A 112 -12.10 -10.54 -15.60
CA LYS A 112 -11.58 -11.37 -14.50
C LYS A 112 -11.66 -12.85 -14.83
N GLY A 113 -12.82 -13.32 -15.27
CA GLY A 113 -13.04 -14.72 -15.66
C GLY A 113 -12.04 -15.19 -16.72
N THR A 114 -11.84 -14.40 -17.78
CA THR A 114 -10.87 -14.73 -18.84
C THR A 114 -9.42 -14.74 -18.35
N GLY A 115 -9.04 -13.82 -17.46
CA GLY A 115 -7.72 -13.83 -16.83
C GLY A 115 -7.46 -15.11 -16.03
N THR A 116 -8.48 -15.64 -15.35
CA THR A 116 -8.37 -16.92 -14.63
C THR A 116 -8.26 -18.11 -15.57
N GLU A 117 -9.00 -18.12 -16.69
CA GLU A 117 -8.93 -19.18 -17.71
C GLU A 117 -7.58 -19.22 -18.41
N LEU A 118 -7.02 -18.06 -18.80
CA LEU A 118 -5.70 -17.96 -19.43
C LEU A 118 -4.59 -18.40 -18.47
N ALA A 119 -4.68 -18.03 -17.18
CA ALA A 119 -3.74 -18.50 -16.17
C ALA A 119 -3.83 -20.02 -15.99
N ALA A 120 -5.04 -20.58 -15.97
CA ALA A 120 -5.25 -22.02 -15.88
C ALA A 120 -4.76 -22.76 -17.13
N ALA A 121 -4.96 -22.20 -18.33
CA ALA A 121 -4.45 -22.75 -19.58
C ALA A 121 -2.92 -22.72 -19.64
N ALA A 122 -2.28 -21.62 -19.20
CA ALA A 122 -0.83 -21.54 -19.08
C ALA A 122 -0.26 -22.57 -18.08
N MET A 123 -0.95 -22.81 -16.96
CA MET A 123 -0.57 -23.86 -16.01
C MET A 123 -0.74 -25.26 -16.59
N ARG A 124 -1.85 -25.54 -17.30
CA ARG A 124 -2.05 -26.83 -17.99
C ARG A 124 -1.00 -27.07 -19.07
N GLY A 125 -0.66 -26.05 -19.87
CA GLY A 125 0.39 -26.14 -20.88
C GLY A 125 1.80 -26.32 -20.30
N ALA A 126 2.04 -25.90 -19.05
CA ALA A 126 3.30 -26.14 -18.35
C ALA A 126 3.36 -27.51 -17.66
N LEU A 127 2.22 -28.17 -17.43
CA LEU A 127 2.11 -29.48 -16.78
C LEU A 127 2.00 -30.66 -17.77
N ILE A 128 1.65 -30.37 -19.03
CA ILE A 128 1.35 -31.38 -20.04
C ILE A 128 2.28 -31.16 -21.25
N ASP A 129 3.43 -31.84 -21.26
CA ASP A 129 4.16 -32.16 -22.49
C ASP A 129 3.44 -33.30 -23.23
N ASP A 130 2.17 -33.10 -23.60
CA ASP A 130 1.42 -34.05 -24.45
C ASP A 130 1.43 -33.59 -25.91
N PRO A 131 2.12 -34.32 -26.81
CA PRO A 131 2.14 -34.05 -28.25
C PRO A 131 0.76 -34.12 -28.93
N ARG A 132 -0.26 -34.69 -28.26
CA ARG A 132 -1.64 -34.80 -28.79
C ARG A 132 -2.60 -33.73 -28.28
N ALA A 133 -2.17 -32.83 -27.41
CA ALA A 133 -2.98 -31.66 -27.05
C ALA A 133 -3.26 -30.85 -28.34
N PRO A 134 -4.53 -30.50 -28.64
CA PRO A 134 -4.89 -29.89 -29.91
C PRO A 134 -4.03 -28.64 -30.12
N SER A 135 -3.30 -28.63 -31.24
CA SER A 135 -2.46 -27.52 -31.67
C SER A 135 -3.20 -26.20 -31.47
N GLY A 136 -2.53 -25.16 -30.96
CA GLY A 136 -3.12 -23.92 -30.43
C GLY A 136 -3.99 -23.05 -31.37
N ALA A 137 -4.61 -23.62 -32.41
CA ALA A 137 -5.64 -23.03 -33.24
C ALA A 137 -6.97 -22.81 -32.50
N GLU A 138 -7.42 -23.73 -31.63
CA GLU A 138 -8.68 -23.54 -30.87
C GLU A 138 -8.55 -22.43 -29.81
N GLN A 139 -7.37 -22.29 -29.19
CA GLN A 139 -7.07 -21.16 -28.29
C GLN A 139 -6.92 -19.82 -29.04
N ARG A 140 -6.72 -19.83 -30.36
CA ARG A 140 -6.70 -18.61 -31.22
C ARG A 140 -8.10 -18.19 -31.68
N ALA A 141 -9.09 -19.08 -31.66
CA ALA A 141 -10.43 -18.82 -32.22
C ALA A 141 -11.30 -17.93 -31.31
N ALA A 142 -11.02 -17.88 -30.01
CA ALA A 142 -11.54 -16.85 -29.12
C ALA A 142 -10.78 -15.53 -29.38
N ARG A 143 -11.19 -14.80 -30.42
CA ARG A 143 -10.58 -13.56 -30.90
C ARG A 143 -11.00 -12.35 -30.05
N TRP A 144 -10.52 -12.23 -28.81
CA TRP A 144 -10.82 -11.11 -27.87
C TRP A 144 -9.65 -10.13 -27.68
N LYS A 145 -8.61 -10.24 -28.51
CA LYS A 145 -7.38 -9.44 -28.45
C LYS A 145 -7.66 -7.99 -28.83
N VAL A 146 -7.99 -7.12 -27.87
CA VAL A 146 -7.81 -5.68 -28.09
C VAL A 146 -6.31 -5.44 -28.09
N ARG A 147 -5.71 -5.30 -29.27
CA ARG A 147 -4.29 -4.98 -29.39
C ARG A 147 -4.05 -3.56 -28.91
N SER A 148 -3.27 -3.44 -27.84
CA SER A 148 -2.70 -2.18 -27.37
C SER A 148 -1.18 -2.18 -27.61
N ALA A 149 -0.52 -1.05 -27.33
CA ALA A 149 0.95 -0.98 -27.28
C ALA A 149 1.59 -1.92 -26.24
N TYR A 150 0.77 -2.50 -25.35
CA TYR A 150 1.16 -3.39 -24.26
C TYR A 150 0.75 -4.85 -24.46
N GLY A 151 0.22 -5.20 -25.64
CA GLY A 151 -0.35 -6.51 -25.92
C GLY A 151 -1.87 -6.54 -25.77
N ASP A 152 -2.42 -7.73 -25.53
CA ASP A 152 -3.87 -7.94 -25.41
C ASP A 152 -4.39 -7.29 -24.13
N ILE A 153 -5.25 -6.27 -24.24
CA ILE A 153 -5.98 -5.71 -23.09
C ILE A 153 -7.39 -6.30 -23.04
N GLY A 154 -7.83 -6.71 -21.85
CA GLY A 154 -9.13 -7.37 -21.67
C GLY A 154 -10.33 -6.43 -21.75
N LEU A 155 -10.11 -5.11 -21.68
CA LEU A 155 -11.13 -4.08 -21.59
C LEU A 155 -10.90 -2.99 -22.63
N ARG A 156 -11.99 -2.47 -23.21
CA ARG A 156 -11.97 -1.32 -24.10
C ARG A 156 -12.93 -0.28 -23.56
N TYR A 157 -12.41 0.90 -23.26
CA TYR A 157 -13.20 2.03 -22.80
C TYR A 157 -13.60 2.90 -23.99
N ARG A 158 -14.87 2.82 -24.41
CA ARG A 158 -15.47 3.80 -25.33
C ARG A 158 -16.16 4.88 -24.49
N GLU A 159 -16.92 5.75 -25.15
CA GLU A 159 -17.61 6.88 -24.52
C GLU A 159 -18.52 6.39 -23.37
N ASP A 160 -19.44 5.45 -23.63
CA ASP A 160 -20.38 4.96 -22.62
C ASP A 160 -19.69 4.29 -21.42
N GLU A 161 -18.67 3.46 -21.64
CA GLU A 161 -17.92 2.85 -20.54
C GLU A 161 -17.13 3.89 -19.74
N THR A 162 -16.58 4.91 -20.41
CA THR A 162 -15.83 5.99 -19.77
C THR A 162 -16.75 6.86 -18.89
N VAL A 163 -17.92 7.23 -19.41
CA VAL A 163 -18.92 8.01 -18.66
C VAL A 163 -19.40 7.22 -17.45
N ALA A 164 -19.71 5.94 -17.62
CA ALA A 164 -20.08 5.06 -16.53
C ALA A 164 -18.96 4.92 -15.48
N TYR A 165 -17.70 4.86 -15.92
CA TYR A 165 -16.54 4.75 -15.04
C TYR A 165 -16.38 6.01 -14.18
N VAL A 166 -16.44 7.20 -14.79
CA VAL A 166 -16.37 8.50 -14.08
C VAL A 166 -17.52 8.63 -13.09
N ALA A 167 -18.74 8.24 -13.49
CA ALA A 167 -19.93 8.34 -12.65
C ALA A 167 -19.91 7.42 -11.42
N SER A 168 -19.32 6.22 -11.55
CA SER A 168 -19.49 5.15 -10.56
C SER A 168 -18.20 4.74 -9.84
N ARG A 169 -17.07 4.60 -10.53
CA ARG A 169 -15.82 4.03 -9.99
C ARG A 169 -14.79 5.08 -9.60
N MET A 170 -14.64 6.14 -10.41
CA MET A 170 -13.61 7.17 -10.19
C MET A 170 -13.56 7.72 -8.75
N PRO A 171 -14.68 8.05 -8.08
CA PRO A 171 -14.60 8.60 -6.72
C PRO A 171 -14.00 7.62 -5.70
N ALA A 172 -14.31 6.33 -5.84
CA ALA A 172 -13.77 5.28 -4.98
C ALA A 172 -12.26 5.05 -5.24
N ILE A 173 -11.86 5.06 -6.52
CA ILE A 173 -10.45 4.92 -6.90
C ILE A 173 -9.64 6.13 -6.45
N TYR A 174 -10.19 7.36 -6.57
CA TYR A 174 -9.59 8.55 -5.97
C TYR A 174 -9.35 8.35 -4.47
N ALA A 175 -10.33 7.85 -3.73
CA ALA A 175 -10.20 7.64 -2.29
C ALA A 175 -9.11 6.59 -1.95
N ALA A 176 -9.04 5.49 -2.71
CA ALA A 176 -7.97 4.50 -2.56
C ALA A 176 -6.58 5.09 -2.87
N CYS A 177 -6.43 5.81 -3.97
CA CYS A 177 -5.19 6.51 -4.32
C CYS A 177 -4.80 7.52 -3.24
N HIS A 178 -5.74 8.33 -2.76
CA HIS A 178 -5.52 9.31 -1.71
C HIS A 178 -5.03 8.65 -0.42
N ARG A 179 -5.68 7.55 -0.01
CA ARG A 179 -5.31 6.77 1.18
C ARG A 179 -3.88 6.22 1.10
N VAL A 180 -3.48 5.70 -0.06
CA VAL A 180 -2.12 5.18 -0.28
C VAL A 180 -1.08 6.29 -0.35
N LEU A 181 -1.35 7.34 -1.12
CA LEU A 181 -0.40 8.44 -1.30
C LEU A 181 -0.19 9.24 0.01
N ARG A 182 -1.24 9.44 0.80
CA ARG A 182 -1.12 10.05 2.14
C ARG A 182 -0.29 9.17 3.08
N GLU A 183 -0.41 7.85 2.97
CA GLU A 183 0.48 6.94 3.71
C GLU A 183 1.94 7.06 3.24
N VAL A 184 2.19 7.11 1.92
CA VAL A 184 3.54 7.34 1.39
C VAL A 184 4.12 8.67 1.93
N ARG A 185 3.37 9.77 1.85
CA ARG A 185 3.78 11.07 2.40
C ARG A 185 4.06 11.01 3.91
N ARG A 186 3.22 10.31 4.68
CA ARG A 186 3.40 10.15 6.12
C ARG A 186 4.64 9.33 6.47
N ARG A 187 4.95 8.31 5.68
CA ARG A 187 6.13 7.45 5.83
C ARG A 187 7.41 8.12 5.31
N LEU A 188 7.28 9.03 4.35
CA LEU A 188 8.35 9.78 3.69
C LEU A 188 8.06 11.29 3.71
N PRO A 189 8.22 12.00 4.83
CA PRO A 189 7.81 13.41 4.91
C PRO A 189 8.68 14.36 4.08
N ASP A 190 9.95 14.02 3.86
CA ASP A 190 10.85 14.80 2.99
C ASP A 190 10.59 14.54 1.50
N PHE A 191 9.73 13.57 1.17
CA PHE A 191 9.41 13.24 -0.21
C PHE A 191 8.37 14.22 -0.77
N ALA A 192 8.87 15.13 -1.62
CA ALA A 192 8.10 16.12 -2.35
C ALA A 192 8.29 15.91 -3.86
N PRO A 193 7.53 15.00 -4.50
CA PRO A 193 7.73 14.68 -5.90
C PRO A 193 7.36 15.88 -6.80
N ALA A 194 8.24 16.19 -7.75
CA ALA A 194 8.05 17.27 -8.73
C ALA A 194 7.68 16.74 -10.11
N LYS A 195 8.36 15.68 -10.56
CA LYS A 195 8.06 14.96 -11.80
C LYS A 195 7.36 13.65 -11.48
N VAL A 196 6.14 13.48 -11.98
CA VAL A 196 5.35 12.27 -11.72
C VAL A 196 4.89 11.61 -13.01
N LEU A 197 4.78 10.28 -12.99
CA LEU A 197 4.25 9.45 -14.07
C LEU A 197 3.06 8.65 -13.55
N ASP A 198 1.91 8.77 -14.20
CA ASP A 198 0.69 8.00 -13.93
C ASP A 198 0.44 7.02 -15.09
N PHE A 199 0.69 5.73 -14.85
CA PHE A 199 0.51 4.67 -15.83
C PHE A 199 -0.85 3.98 -15.66
N GLY A 200 -1.62 3.95 -16.75
CA GLY A 200 -3.03 3.58 -16.71
C GLY A 200 -3.84 4.68 -16.02
N ALA A 201 -3.62 5.92 -16.44
CA ALA A 201 -4.17 7.10 -15.77
C ALA A 201 -5.71 7.11 -15.78
N GLY A 202 -6.37 6.44 -16.74
CA GLY A 202 -7.81 6.47 -16.91
C GLY A 202 -8.33 7.91 -17.02
N PRO A 203 -9.39 8.30 -16.27
CA PRO A 203 -9.85 9.68 -16.21
C PRO A 203 -9.01 10.54 -15.24
N SER A 204 -7.74 10.19 -15.03
CA SER A 204 -6.78 10.87 -14.14
C SER A 204 -7.14 10.79 -12.65
N SER A 205 -7.68 9.66 -12.18
CA SER A 205 -8.12 9.49 -10.78
C SER A 205 -6.97 9.65 -9.77
N ALA A 206 -5.81 9.08 -10.08
CA ALA A 206 -4.61 9.20 -9.25
C ALA A 206 -4.06 10.63 -9.25
N LEU A 207 -4.10 11.35 -10.38
CA LEU A 207 -3.71 12.77 -10.43
C LEU A 207 -4.49 13.64 -9.46
N TRP A 208 -5.81 13.44 -9.33
CA TRP A 208 -6.60 14.16 -8.33
C TRP A 208 -6.12 13.89 -6.90
N ALA A 209 -5.77 12.64 -6.59
CA ALA A 209 -5.22 12.27 -5.29
C ALA A 209 -3.82 12.85 -5.07
N MET A 210 -2.95 12.80 -6.08
CA MET A 210 -1.61 13.38 -6.04
C MET A 210 -1.66 14.89 -5.75
N ARG A 211 -2.57 15.64 -6.39
CA ARG A 211 -2.75 17.08 -6.11
C ARG A 211 -3.25 17.37 -4.71
N ALA A 212 -4.09 16.49 -4.15
CA ALA A 212 -4.56 16.65 -2.77
C ALA A 212 -3.43 16.39 -1.77
N VAL A 213 -2.58 15.39 -2.02
CA VAL A 213 -1.48 15.00 -1.12
C VAL A 213 -0.27 15.92 -1.24
N TRP A 214 0.08 16.38 -2.44
CA TRP A 214 1.21 17.29 -2.69
C TRP A 214 0.81 18.48 -3.56
N PRO A 215 0.04 19.44 -3.02
CA PRO A 215 -0.53 20.54 -3.81
C PRO A 215 0.51 21.52 -4.37
N LYS A 216 1.71 21.59 -3.79
CA LYS A 216 2.74 22.60 -4.13
C LYS A 216 3.99 22.03 -4.81
N SER A 217 4.28 20.74 -4.67
CA SER A 217 5.55 20.19 -5.18
C SER A 217 5.44 19.68 -6.60
N ILE A 218 4.27 19.22 -7.05
CA ILE A 218 4.11 18.59 -8.36
C ILE A 218 4.15 19.67 -9.45
N GLU A 219 5.17 19.61 -10.29
CA GLU A 219 5.42 20.57 -11.38
C GLU A 219 5.08 19.97 -12.75
N LYS A 220 5.40 18.69 -12.97
CA LYS A 220 5.20 18.00 -14.26
C LYS A 220 4.57 16.63 -14.04
N VAL A 221 3.51 16.35 -14.80
CA VAL A 221 2.77 15.09 -14.77
C VAL A 221 2.75 14.51 -16.18
N ASN A 222 3.25 13.29 -16.33
CA ASN A 222 3.10 12.52 -17.55
C ASN A 222 2.03 11.45 -17.31
N LEU A 223 0.97 11.48 -18.10
CA LEU A 223 -0.12 10.51 -18.08
C LEU A 223 0.08 9.52 -19.23
N VAL A 224 -0.02 8.23 -18.94
CA VAL A 224 0.01 7.17 -19.94
C VAL A 224 -1.31 6.42 -19.90
N GLU A 225 -2.12 6.56 -20.95
CA GLU A 225 -3.45 5.98 -21.05
C GLU A 225 -3.77 5.64 -22.51
N PRO A 226 -3.98 4.38 -22.90
CA PRO A 226 -4.25 4.05 -24.30
C PRO A 226 -5.64 4.49 -24.80
N SER A 227 -6.64 4.65 -23.93
CA SER A 227 -7.98 5.08 -24.35
C SER A 227 -8.06 6.60 -24.51
N LYS A 228 -8.33 7.03 -25.75
CA LYS A 228 -8.59 8.44 -26.07
C LYS A 228 -9.81 9.00 -25.34
N GLU A 229 -10.83 8.18 -25.11
CA GLU A 229 -12.03 8.60 -24.37
C GLU A 229 -11.69 8.87 -22.89
N MET A 230 -10.89 8.00 -22.27
CA MET A 230 -10.40 8.21 -20.90
C MET A 230 -9.53 9.46 -20.79
N GLN A 231 -8.59 9.67 -21.72
CA GLN A 231 -7.77 10.89 -21.77
C GLN A 231 -8.65 12.15 -21.89
N ARG A 232 -9.64 12.12 -22.78
CA ARG A 232 -10.58 13.23 -22.98
C ARG A 232 -11.39 13.53 -21.72
N ALA A 233 -11.89 12.48 -21.04
CA ALA A 233 -12.59 12.62 -19.78
C ALA A 233 -11.68 13.22 -18.69
N GLY A 234 -10.45 12.71 -18.56
CA GLY A 234 -9.45 13.24 -17.62
C GLY A 234 -9.17 14.73 -17.85
N LYS A 235 -8.96 15.14 -19.11
CA LYS A 235 -8.79 16.55 -19.49
C LYS A 235 -10.01 17.39 -19.09
N ASN A 236 -11.22 16.97 -19.46
CA ASN A 236 -12.45 17.70 -19.15
C ASN A 236 -12.68 17.86 -17.64
N LEU A 237 -12.35 16.84 -16.85
CA LEU A 237 -12.47 16.89 -15.39
C LEU A 237 -11.50 17.93 -14.80
N LEU A 238 -10.30 18.05 -15.36
CA LEU A 238 -9.29 19.01 -14.93
C LEU A 238 -9.56 20.44 -15.41
N ASP A 239 -10.44 20.63 -16.39
CA ASP A 239 -10.78 21.96 -16.91
C ASP A 239 -11.26 22.91 -15.80
N ASN A 240 -10.87 24.18 -15.90
CA ASN A 240 -11.15 25.28 -14.95
C ASN A 240 -10.50 25.13 -13.56
N LEU A 241 -9.62 24.16 -13.35
CA LEU A 241 -8.81 24.12 -12.12
C LEU A 241 -7.63 25.08 -12.24
N LYS A 242 -7.40 25.87 -11.19
CA LYS A 242 -6.21 26.73 -11.06
C LYS A 242 -5.00 25.93 -10.55
N GLY A 243 -3.79 26.40 -10.83
CA GLY A 243 -2.54 25.81 -10.34
C GLY A 243 -2.35 24.36 -10.78
N LEU A 244 -2.70 24.04 -12.03
CA LEU A 244 -2.41 22.73 -12.61
C LEU A 244 -0.89 22.64 -12.91
N PRO A 245 -0.27 21.48 -12.65
CA PRO A 245 1.08 21.21 -13.15
C PRO A 245 1.09 21.16 -14.68
N LEU A 246 2.29 21.12 -15.26
CA LEU A 246 2.48 20.83 -16.68
C LEU A 246 2.09 19.37 -16.97
N ILE A 247 0.95 19.16 -17.63
CA ILE A 247 0.40 17.83 -17.91
C ILE A 247 0.65 17.46 -19.37
N HIS A 248 1.30 16.31 -19.60
CA HIS A 248 1.39 15.67 -20.91
C HIS A 248 0.67 14.33 -20.88
N SER A 249 0.03 13.96 -21.99
CA SER A 249 -0.66 12.68 -22.14
C SER A 249 -0.06 11.90 -23.30
N TYR A 250 0.16 10.62 -23.10
CA TYR A 250 0.74 9.70 -24.07
C TYR A 250 -0.10 8.42 -24.13
N ASP A 251 -0.15 7.79 -25.30
CA ASP A 251 -0.89 6.54 -25.48
C ASP A 251 -0.11 5.35 -24.95
N SER A 252 1.22 5.47 -24.87
CA SER A 252 2.11 4.39 -24.47
C SER A 252 3.42 4.85 -23.83
N ILE A 253 4.09 3.95 -23.08
CA ILE A 253 5.46 4.15 -22.56
C ILE A 253 6.44 4.35 -23.73
N GLN A 254 6.22 3.71 -24.87
CA GLN A 254 7.04 3.86 -26.06
C GLN A 254 6.95 5.29 -26.61
N GLU A 255 5.75 5.85 -26.67
CA GLU A 255 5.52 7.24 -27.09
C GLU A 255 6.10 8.23 -26.08
N LEU A 256 5.90 8.00 -24.78
CA LEU A 256 6.56 8.75 -23.70
C LEU A 256 8.08 8.80 -23.92
N ASN A 257 8.71 7.65 -24.12
CA ASN A 257 10.16 7.54 -24.30
C ASN A 257 10.69 8.19 -25.58
N ARG A 258 9.86 8.33 -26.62
CA ARG A 258 10.20 9.03 -27.85
C ARG A 258 10.17 10.55 -27.69
N ASN A 259 9.27 11.05 -26.85
CA ASN A 259 9.06 12.49 -26.65
C ASN A 259 9.87 13.07 -25.48
N ILE A 260 10.52 12.22 -24.67
CA ILE A 260 11.31 12.65 -23.52
C ILE A 260 12.77 12.22 -23.71
N GLU A 261 13.67 13.19 -23.48
CA GLU A 261 15.10 12.97 -23.52
C GLU A 261 15.56 11.96 -22.48
N LYS A 262 16.62 11.20 -22.82
CA LYS A 262 17.07 10.07 -21.99
C LYS A 262 17.38 10.45 -20.54
N HIS A 263 17.91 11.65 -20.31
CA HIS A 263 18.29 12.13 -18.98
C HIS A 263 17.08 12.57 -18.13
N GLU A 264 15.95 12.91 -18.76
CA GLU A 264 14.71 13.34 -18.10
C GLU A 264 13.74 12.19 -17.80
N ARG A 265 14.02 10.97 -18.27
CA ARG A 265 13.07 9.83 -18.20
C ARG A 265 12.71 9.37 -16.79
N ARG A 266 13.51 9.72 -15.77
CA ARG A 266 13.24 9.34 -14.39
C ARG A 266 12.32 10.35 -13.72
N HIS A 267 11.29 9.82 -13.09
CA HIS A 267 10.25 10.55 -12.35
C HIS A 267 10.42 10.28 -10.85
N ASP A 268 10.16 11.27 -10.01
CA ASP A 268 10.29 11.13 -8.56
C ASP A 268 9.24 10.13 -8.03
N LEU A 269 8.02 10.21 -8.57
CA LEU A 269 6.93 9.27 -8.31
C LEU A 269 6.44 8.63 -9.61
N VAL A 270 6.39 7.31 -9.65
CA VAL A 270 5.66 6.56 -10.66
C VAL A 270 4.50 5.84 -9.96
N ILE A 271 3.29 5.97 -10.49
CA ILE A 271 2.11 5.28 -9.98
C ILE A 271 1.43 4.48 -11.09
N SER A 272 0.90 3.31 -10.75
CA SER A 272 -0.07 2.60 -11.56
C SER A 272 -1.24 2.17 -10.70
N SER A 273 -2.44 2.64 -11.05
CA SER A 273 -3.66 2.38 -10.29
C SER A 273 -4.72 1.68 -11.14
N TYR A 274 -5.09 0.45 -10.74
CA TYR A 274 -6.19 -0.33 -11.33
C TYR A 274 -5.98 -0.65 -12.82
N ALA A 275 -4.73 -0.80 -13.24
CA ALA A 275 -4.36 -0.94 -14.66
C ALA A 275 -3.58 -2.24 -14.96
N LEU A 276 -2.76 -2.73 -14.03
CA LEU A 276 -2.02 -3.98 -14.24
C LEU A 276 -2.95 -5.18 -14.29
N GLY A 277 -4.07 -5.13 -13.56
CA GLY A 277 -5.13 -6.14 -13.60
C GLY A 277 -5.78 -6.31 -14.97
N GLU A 278 -5.70 -5.31 -15.85
CA GLU A 278 -6.32 -5.35 -17.19
C GLU A 278 -5.45 -6.05 -18.24
N ILE A 279 -4.17 -6.26 -17.93
CA ILE A 279 -3.20 -6.96 -18.78
C ILE A 279 -3.23 -8.44 -18.38
N PRO A 280 -3.76 -9.37 -19.20
CA PRO A 280 -3.95 -10.77 -18.80
C PRO A 280 -2.63 -11.54 -18.64
N SER A 281 -1.66 -11.27 -19.51
CA SER A 281 -0.37 -11.96 -19.58
C SER A 281 0.55 -11.58 -18.41
N LEU A 282 1.05 -12.60 -17.68
CA LEU A 282 2.03 -12.39 -16.62
C LEU A 282 3.34 -11.79 -17.15
N ASN A 283 3.80 -12.26 -18.31
CA ASN A 283 5.06 -11.80 -18.91
C ASN A 283 4.97 -10.33 -19.34
N ASP A 284 3.80 -9.90 -19.82
CA ASP A 284 3.59 -8.50 -20.22
C ASP A 284 3.52 -7.60 -18.99
N ARG A 285 2.82 -8.03 -17.92
CA ARG A 285 2.84 -7.32 -16.61
C ARG A 285 4.26 -7.15 -16.08
N ILE A 286 5.07 -8.22 -16.11
CA ILE A 286 6.48 -8.18 -15.69
C ILE A 286 7.29 -7.19 -16.54
N THR A 287 7.08 -7.20 -17.86
CA THR A 287 7.79 -6.32 -18.80
C THR A 287 7.45 -4.86 -18.54
N ILE A 288 6.17 -4.54 -18.35
CA ILE A 288 5.68 -3.19 -18.06
C ILE A 288 6.19 -2.72 -16.70
N VAL A 289 6.07 -3.54 -15.65
CA VAL A 289 6.56 -3.15 -14.31
C VAL A 289 8.08 -2.94 -14.30
N ARG A 290 8.84 -3.70 -15.09
CA ARG A 290 10.28 -3.42 -15.29
C ARG A 290 10.49 -2.03 -15.92
N GLN A 291 9.74 -1.69 -16.98
CA GLN A 291 9.83 -0.38 -17.62
C GLN A 291 9.43 0.75 -16.66
N LEU A 292 8.34 0.58 -15.90
CA LEU A 292 7.91 1.55 -14.88
C LEU A 292 8.98 1.74 -13.81
N TRP A 293 9.60 0.66 -13.35
CA TRP A 293 10.70 0.74 -12.40
C TRP A 293 11.90 1.47 -13.00
N ASP A 294 12.28 1.22 -14.25
CA ASP A 294 13.36 1.95 -14.92
C ASP A 294 13.08 3.46 -15.09
N LEU A 295 11.80 3.84 -15.22
CA LEU A 295 11.30 5.22 -15.22
C LEU A 295 11.14 5.81 -13.80
N THR A 296 11.28 5.01 -12.75
CA THR A 296 11.22 5.44 -11.36
C THR A 296 12.57 5.98 -10.91
N GLY A 297 12.61 7.22 -10.45
CA GLY A 297 13.75 7.90 -9.85
C GLY A 297 13.84 7.70 -8.34
N ASP A 298 12.70 7.70 -7.64
CA ASP A 298 12.64 7.47 -6.19
C ASP A 298 11.57 6.43 -5.79
N VAL A 299 10.28 6.74 -5.95
CA VAL A 299 9.15 5.92 -5.45
C VAL A 299 8.28 5.36 -6.58
N LEU A 300 8.00 4.06 -6.54
CA LEU A 300 7.01 3.37 -7.38
C LEU A 300 5.83 2.90 -6.52
N VAL A 301 4.61 3.27 -6.90
CA VAL A 301 3.36 2.83 -6.27
C VAL A 301 2.56 1.99 -7.26
N LEU A 302 2.26 0.74 -6.89
CA LEU A 302 1.34 -0.12 -7.64
C LEU A 302 0.10 -0.35 -6.79
N LEU A 303 -1.08 -0.14 -7.36
CA LEU A 303 -2.37 -0.21 -6.69
C LEU A 303 -3.36 -0.99 -7.56
N GLU A 304 -4.04 -1.99 -6.99
CA GLU A 304 -5.01 -2.83 -7.67
C GLU A 304 -6.25 -3.05 -6.79
N PRO A 305 -7.40 -3.50 -7.36
CA PRO A 305 -8.58 -3.84 -6.57
C PRO A 305 -8.28 -4.88 -5.47
N GLY A 306 -8.95 -4.73 -4.33
CA GLY A 306 -8.84 -5.52 -3.10
C GLY A 306 -9.38 -6.96 -3.20
N THR A 307 -8.99 -7.64 -4.27
CA THR A 307 -9.44 -8.97 -4.67
C THR A 307 -8.27 -9.96 -4.57
N PRO A 308 -8.52 -11.28 -4.49
CA PRO A 308 -7.45 -12.28 -4.53
C PRO A 308 -6.53 -12.12 -5.76
N GLN A 309 -7.12 -11.82 -6.93
CA GLN A 309 -6.37 -11.59 -8.16
C GLN A 309 -5.48 -10.35 -8.08
N GLY A 310 -6.03 -9.21 -7.62
CA GLY A 310 -5.26 -7.97 -7.45
C GLY A 310 -4.13 -8.15 -6.44
N ALA A 311 -4.40 -8.80 -5.30
CA ALA A 311 -3.38 -9.11 -4.30
C ALA A 311 -2.25 -10.00 -4.86
N LYS A 312 -2.61 -11.01 -5.67
CA LYS A 312 -1.63 -11.87 -6.36
C LYS A 312 -0.75 -11.07 -7.31
N ILE A 313 -1.33 -10.19 -8.12
CA ILE A 313 -0.58 -9.31 -9.03
C ILE A 313 0.41 -8.44 -8.24
N ILE A 314 -0.07 -7.74 -7.20
CA ILE A 314 0.78 -6.87 -6.37
C ILE A 314 1.93 -7.66 -5.73
N SER A 315 1.64 -8.84 -5.15
CA SER A 315 2.64 -9.71 -4.54
C SER A 315 3.70 -10.19 -5.53
N GLN A 316 3.28 -10.57 -6.74
CA GLN A 316 4.18 -11.01 -7.82
C GLN A 316 5.08 -9.86 -8.29
N MET A 317 4.50 -8.67 -8.55
CA MET A 317 5.25 -7.51 -9.02
C MET A 317 6.24 -6.99 -7.97
N ARG A 318 5.81 -6.94 -6.70
CA ARG A 318 6.69 -6.67 -5.55
C ARG A 318 7.88 -7.63 -5.53
N SER A 319 7.62 -8.93 -5.57
CA SER A 319 8.65 -9.97 -5.49
C SER A 319 9.62 -9.87 -6.66
N TYR A 320 9.13 -9.58 -7.86
CA TYR A 320 9.94 -9.42 -9.05
C TYR A 320 10.90 -8.22 -8.97
N ILE A 321 10.42 -7.04 -8.55
CA ILE A 321 11.28 -5.84 -8.41
C ILE A 321 12.37 -6.08 -7.36
N LEU A 322 11.99 -6.57 -6.18
CA LEU A 322 12.94 -6.83 -5.09
C LEU A 322 13.99 -7.87 -5.50
N TRP A 323 13.58 -8.94 -6.18
CA TRP A 323 14.49 -9.95 -6.72
C TRP A 323 15.46 -9.36 -7.75
N MET A 324 14.94 -8.56 -8.69
CA MET A 324 15.73 -7.94 -9.75
C MET A 324 16.81 -7.02 -9.17
N GLU A 325 16.45 -6.13 -8.24
CA GLU A 325 17.38 -5.19 -7.61
C GLU A 325 18.40 -5.91 -6.73
N LYS A 326 17.98 -6.91 -5.94
CA LYS A 326 18.92 -7.75 -5.16
C LYS A 326 19.94 -8.46 -6.05
N ARG A 327 19.52 -8.93 -7.23
CA ARG A 327 20.41 -9.55 -8.23
C ARG A 327 21.38 -8.53 -8.84
N LYS A 328 20.93 -7.30 -9.11
CA LYS A 328 21.80 -6.21 -9.59
C LYS A 328 22.85 -5.85 -8.53
N CYS A 329 22.45 -5.63 -7.27
CA CYS A 329 23.39 -5.32 -6.17
C CYS A 329 24.46 -6.41 -6.02
N ARG A 330 24.09 -7.69 -6.02
CA ARG A 330 25.05 -8.81 -5.96
C ARG A 330 26.07 -8.80 -7.10
N LYS A 331 25.68 -8.42 -8.32
CA LYS A 331 26.61 -8.32 -9.46
C LYS A 331 27.59 -7.19 -9.28
N ILE A 332 27.11 -6.03 -8.81
CA ILE A 332 27.94 -4.86 -8.52
C ILE A 332 28.93 -5.18 -7.41
N GLU A 333 28.47 -5.75 -6.29
CA GLU A 333 29.33 -6.16 -5.17
C GLU A 333 30.43 -7.15 -5.60
N LYS A 334 30.11 -8.11 -6.46
CA LYS A 334 31.10 -9.04 -7.03
C LYS A 334 32.12 -8.32 -7.90
N SER A 335 31.69 -7.38 -8.74
CA SER A 335 32.58 -6.56 -9.57
C SER A 335 33.48 -5.65 -8.73
N THR A 336 32.94 -5.04 -7.67
CA THR A 336 33.67 -4.17 -6.74
C THR A 336 34.71 -4.94 -5.92
N ARG A 337 34.38 -6.14 -5.45
CA ARG A 337 35.35 -6.99 -4.71
C ARG A 337 36.55 -7.38 -5.57
N ALA A 338 36.40 -7.44 -6.89
CA ALA A 338 37.49 -7.73 -7.83
C ALA A 338 38.34 -6.50 -8.22
N ALA A 339 37.94 -5.27 -7.88
CA ALA A 339 38.65 -4.05 -8.28
C ALA A 339 39.75 -3.63 -7.28
N PRO A 340 40.83 -2.93 -7.72
CA PRO A 340 41.90 -2.40 -6.86
C PRO A 340 41.40 -1.37 -5.81
N SER A 341 42.16 -1.20 -4.72
CA SER A 341 41.74 -0.50 -3.47
C SER A 341 41.33 0.96 -3.64
N GLU A 342 41.97 1.73 -4.52
CA GLU A 342 41.77 3.18 -4.65
C GLU A 342 40.42 3.55 -5.30
N MET A 343 39.86 2.69 -6.15
CA MET A 343 38.56 2.91 -6.82
C MET A 343 37.36 2.58 -5.91
N LYS A 344 37.59 2.04 -4.71
CA LYS A 344 36.53 1.50 -3.84
C LYS A 344 35.75 2.54 -3.06
N SER A 345 36.28 3.73 -2.77
CA SER A 345 35.64 4.61 -1.77
C SER A 345 34.46 5.42 -2.33
N ILE A 346 34.68 6.21 -3.39
CA ILE A 346 33.69 7.18 -3.90
C ILE A 346 32.59 6.52 -4.72
N VAL A 347 32.95 5.66 -5.68
CA VAL A 347 31.98 4.98 -6.56
C VAL A 347 31.06 4.05 -5.77
N CYS A 348 31.53 3.45 -4.67
CA CYS A 348 30.72 2.54 -3.87
C CYS A 348 29.66 3.24 -3.03
N GLN A 349 29.92 4.44 -2.50
CA GLN A 349 28.92 5.16 -1.70
C GLN A 349 27.72 5.59 -2.56
N GLU A 350 27.96 6.23 -3.71
CA GLU A 350 26.87 6.68 -4.59
C GLU A 350 26.10 5.50 -5.22
N ALA A 351 26.82 4.46 -5.68
CA ALA A 351 26.18 3.27 -6.22
C ALA A 351 25.40 2.50 -5.15
N SER A 352 25.90 2.44 -3.92
CA SER A 352 25.22 1.78 -2.80
C SER A 352 23.93 2.49 -2.37
N LEU A 353 23.88 3.82 -2.47
CA LEU A 353 22.69 4.60 -2.10
C LEU A 353 21.59 4.51 -3.16
N LYS A 354 21.96 4.47 -4.45
CA LYS A 354 20.99 4.46 -5.57
C LYS A 354 20.55 3.05 -6.00
N ASN A 355 21.31 2.02 -5.65
CA ASN A 355 21.02 0.64 -6.04
C ASN A 355 20.29 -0.11 -4.92
N GLY A 356 19.33 -0.93 -5.30
CA GLY A 356 18.45 -1.62 -4.36
C GLY A 356 17.02 -1.11 -4.45
N ALA A 357 16.14 -1.85 -3.77
CA ALA A 357 14.77 -1.47 -3.54
C ALA A 357 14.32 -2.01 -2.19
N PHE A 358 13.49 -1.26 -1.51
CA PHE A 358 12.80 -1.70 -0.30
C PHE A 358 11.34 -1.26 -0.33
N VAL A 359 10.50 -1.95 0.45
CA VAL A 359 9.08 -1.64 0.58
C VAL A 359 8.88 -0.55 1.63
N VAL A 360 8.26 0.55 1.21
CA VAL A 360 7.82 1.64 2.10
C VAL A 360 6.53 1.25 2.83
N ALA A 361 5.61 0.64 2.09
CA ALA A 361 4.30 0.18 2.56
C ALA A 361 3.68 -0.78 1.54
N PRO A 362 2.69 -1.63 1.92
CA PRO A 362 2.24 -1.90 3.28
C PRO A 362 3.13 -2.95 3.98
N CYS A 363 4.00 -3.64 3.25
CA CYS A 363 4.79 -4.75 3.80
C CYS A 363 5.90 -4.20 4.71
N PRO A 364 6.02 -4.72 5.94
CA PRO A 364 7.06 -4.29 6.87
C PRO A 364 8.43 -4.95 6.63
N HIS A 365 8.53 -5.81 5.61
CA HIS A 365 9.72 -6.56 5.27
C HIS A 365 9.90 -6.61 3.75
N ASP A 366 11.13 -6.91 3.31
CA ASP A 366 11.50 -7.05 1.89
C ASP A 366 11.62 -8.52 1.46
N GLY A 367 11.45 -9.45 2.40
CA GLY A 367 11.46 -10.89 2.14
C GLY A 367 10.26 -11.41 1.34
N ARG A 368 10.20 -12.74 1.20
CA ARG A 368 9.05 -13.45 0.62
C ARG A 368 7.77 -13.10 1.41
N CYS A 369 6.65 -12.92 0.71
CA CYS A 369 5.37 -12.64 1.37
C CYS A 369 4.90 -13.89 2.15
N PRO A 370 4.64 -13.79 3.47
CA PRO A 370 4.20 -14.93 4.27
C PRO A 370 2.77 -15.40 3.95
N LEU A 371 1.98 -14.58 3.24
CA LEU A 371 0.64 -14.95 2.76
C LEU A 371 0.67 -15.62 1.38
N GLU A 372 1.84 -15.71 0.75
CA GLU A 372 1.97 -16.40 -0.55
C GLU A 372 1.62 -17.89 -0.39
N ASN A 373 0.85 -18.42 -1.34
CA ASN A 373 0.33 -19.80 -1.33
C ASN A 373 -0.58 -20.14 -0.14
N THR A 374 -1.20 -19.15 0.49
CA THR A 374 -2.27 -19.35 1.47
C THR A 374 -3.62 -18.97 0.88
N ASP A 375 -4.72 -19.40 1.50
CA ASP A 375 -6.08 -18.95 1.13
C ASP A 375 -6.36 -17.49 1.52
N LYS A 376 -5.44 -16.89 2.28
CA LYS A 376 -5.51 -15.51 2.75
C LYS A 376 -4.77 -14.58 1.80
N TYR A 377 -5.30 -13.37 1.61
CA TYR A 377 -4.67 -12.34 0.82
C TYR A 377 -4.66 -10.98 1.54
N CYS A 378 -3.60 -10.22 1.31
CA CYS A 378 -3.42 -8.88 1.87
C CYS A 378 -4.25 -7.87 1.06
N HIS A 379 -5.13 -7.14 1.72
CA HIS A 379 -5.90 -6.03 1.16
C HIS A 379 -6.27 -5.04 2.27
N PHE A 380 -6.69 -3.85 1.87
CA PHE A 380 -7.10 -2.75 2.73
C PHE A 380 -8.41 -2.15 2.23
N VAL A 381 -9.00 -1.29 3.05
CA VAL A 381 -10.28 -0.64 2.76
C VAL A 381 -10.17 0.83 3.05
N GLN A 382 -10.72 1.63 2.13
CA GLN A 382 -11.01 3.03 2.37
C GLN A 382 -12.51 3.26 2.26
N ARG A 383 -13.13 3.65 3.38
CA ARG A 383 -14.52 4.10 3.37
C ARG A 383 -14.59 5.49 2.77
N LEU A 384 -15.55 5.73 1.87
CA LEU A 384 -15.86 7.06 1.34
C LEU A 384 -17.34 7.35 1.41
N GLU A 385 -17.70 8.63 1.55
CA GLU A 385 -19.08 9.05 1.35
C GLU A 385 -19.43 8.95 -0.14
N ARG A 386 -20.55 8.30 -0.47
CA ARG A 386 -21.01 8.23 -1.86
C ARG A 386 -21.39 9.62 -2.35
N THR A 387 -20.78 10.01 -3.46
CA THR A 387 -21.17 11.24 -4.17
C THR A 387 -22.62 11.14 -4.66
N SER A 388 -23.24 12.29 -4.93
CA SER A 388 -24.60 12.33 -5.52
C SER A 388 -24.69 11.55 -6.83
N SER A 389 -23.62 11.54 -7.65
CA SER A 389 -23.56 10.78 -8.89
C SER A 389 -23.56 9.28 -8.63
N GLN A 390 -22.77 8.81 -7.66
CA GLN A 390 -22.77 7.40 -7.28
C GLN A 390 -24.13 6.96 -6.72
N ARG A 391 -24.77 7.79 -5.87
CA ARG A 391 -26.12 7.51 -5.33
C ARG A 391 -27.18 7.46 -6.45
N ALA A 392 -27.04 8.29 -7.48
CA ALA A 392 -28.00 8.33 -8.59
C ALA A 392 -27.87 7.14 -9.55
N TYR A 393 -26.64 6.64 -9.80
CA TYR A 393 -26.39 5.71 -10.90
C TYR A 393 -25.94 4.31 -10.49
N LYS A 394 -25.43 4.11 -9.27
CA LYS A 394 -25.30 2.76 -8.72
C LYS A 394 -26.69 2.26 -8.34
N ARG A 395 -26.91 0.95 -8.36
CA ARG A 395 -28.10 0.29 -7.82
C ARG A 395 -27.69 -0.87 -6.94
N SER A 396 -28.49 -1.12 -5.90
CA SER A 396 -28.58 -2.40 -5.22
C SER A 396 -29.88 -3.08 -5.63
N ASN A 397 -29.89 -4.42 -5.66
CA ASN A 397 -31.07 -5.20 -6.00
C ASN A 397 -32.17 -5.03 -4.93
N GLY A 398 -33.00 -4.00 -5.05
CA GLY A 398 -34.15 -3.73 -4.18
C GLY A 398 -33.84 -3.10 -2.82
N VAL A 399 -32.57 -3.06 -2.40
CA VAL A 399 -32.16 -2.43 -1.13
C VAL A 399 -31.78 -0.97 -1.37
N PRO A 400 -32.13 0.00 -0.50
CA PRO A 400 -31.58 1.35 -0.56
C PRO A 400 -30.04 1.33 -0.51
N LEU A 401 -29.40 2.16 -1.33
CA LEU A 401 -27.94 2.31 -1.28
C LEU A 401 -27.54 3.02 0.00
N ARG A 402 -26.62 2.42 0.76
CA ARG A 402 -25.98 3.08 1.91
C ARG A 402 -25.38 4.44 1.51
N GLY A 403 -25.30 5.38 2.45
CA GLY A 403 -24.66 6.68 2.24
C GLY A 403 -23.16 6.60 1.92
N PHE A 404 -22.51 5.50 2.30
CA PHE A 404 -21.07 5.27 2.11
C PHE A 404 -20.76 4.05 1.23
N GLU A 405 -19.53 4.00 0.73
CA GLU A 405 -18.94 2.87 0.01
C GLU A 405 -17.60 2.50 0.64
N ASP A 406 -17.31 1.20 0.71
CA ASP A 406 -16.04 0.67 1.21
C ASP A 406 -15.22 0.17 0.01
N GLU A 407 -14.26 0.97 -0.46
CA GLU A 407 -13.39 0.59 -1.57
C GLU A 407 -12.26 -0.31 -1.05
N LYS A 408 -12.24 -1.55 -1.52
CA LYS A 408 -11.17 -2.50 -1.20
C LYS A 408 -10.04 -2.37 -2.21
N PHE A 409 -8.80 -2.30 -1.74
CA PHE A 409 -7.60 -2.20 -2.60
C PHE A 409 -6.41 -2.98 -2.03
N CYS A 410 -5.47 -3.33 -2.91
CA CYS A 410 -4.18 -3.92 -2.58
C CYS A 410 -3.10 -3.03 -3.18
N TYR A 411 -1.98 -2.83 -2.51
CA TYR A 411 -0.92 -1.98 -3.05
C TYR A 411 0.47 -2.39 -2.57
N VAL A 412 1.47 -1.85 -3.25
CA VAL A 412 2.84 -1.79 -2.76
C VAL A 412 3.47 -0.46 -3.19
N ALA A 413 4.15 0.20 -2.25
CA ALA A 413 5.00 1.34 -2.50
C ALA A 413 6.45 0.89 -2.29
N LEU A 414 7.26 1.00 -3.34
CA LEU A 414 8.67 0.63 -3.36
C LEU A 414 9.51 1.89 -3.52
N ARG A 415 10.59 1.99 -2.75
CA ARG A 415 11.56 3.08 -2.86
C ARG A 415 12.90 2.54 -3.32
N ARG A 416 13.62 3.30 -4.14
CA ARG A 416 15.00 2.98 -4.54
C ARG A 416 15.96 3.11 -3.36
N GLY A 417 17.03 2.33 -3.42
CA GLY A 417 18.11 2.36 -2.45
C GLY A 417 17.95 1.32 -1.34
N LYS A 418 18.63 1.57 -0.22
CA LYS A 418 18.66 0.68 0.94
C LYS A 418 17.59 1.07 1.96
N ARG A 419 17.01 0.06 2.61
CA ARG A 419 16.14 0.25 3.77
C ARG A 419 16.94 0.91 4.91
N PRO A 420 16.42 1.95 5.57
CA PRO A 420 17.03 2.51 6.77
C PRO A 420 17.11 1.49 7.91
N GLU A 421 18.21 1.49 8.65
CA GLU A 421 18.37 0.72 9.89
C GLU A 421 17.99 1.60 11.07
N GLU A 422 16.88 1.28 11.73
CA GLU A 422 16.30 2.06 12.83
C GLU A 422 16.03 1.15 14.02
N ALA A 423 16.04 1.72 15.23
CA ALA A 423 15.69 1.00 16.45
C ALA A 423 14.22 0.56 16.43
N TRP A 424 13.92 -0.58 17.05
CA TRP A 424 12.53 -1.04 17.09
C TRP A 424 11.74 -0.24 18.12
N PRO A 425 10.46 0.06 17.86
CA PRO A 425 9.69 1.01 18.67
C PRO A 425 9.48 0.53 20.11
N LEU A 426 9.53 -0.78 20.38
CA LEU A 426 9.43 -1.35 21.73
C LEU A 426 10.79 -1.63 22.38
N ASP A 427 11.92 -1.39 21.70
CA ASP A 427 13.25 -1.60 22.29
C ASP A 427 13.39 -0.75 23.58
N GLY A 428 13.73 -1.41 24.69
CA GLY A 428 13.92 -0.74 25.98
C GLY A 428 12.65 -0.38 26.75
N MET A 429 11.45 -0.59 26.16
CA MET A 429 10.20 -0.32 26.85
C MET A 429 9.84 -1.41 27.87
N LYS A 430 9.38 -0.98 29.04
CA LYS A 430 8.77 -1.86 30.05
C LYS A 430 7.36 -1.41 30.31
N PHE A 431 6.42 -2.34 30.21
CA PHE A 431 5.02 -2.08 30.51
C PHE A 431 4.66 -2.72 31.85
N GLU A 432 4.01 -1.94 32.69
CA GLU A 432 3.48 -2.43 33.97
C GLU A 432 2.32 -3.38 33.73
N THR A 433 2.26 -4.46 34.51
CA THR A 433 1.08 -5.31 34.57
C THR A 433 -0.08 -4.58 35.26
N LEU A 434 -1.30 -5.06 35.05
CA LEU A 434 -2.47 -4.48 35.74
C LEU A 434 -2.33 -4.55 37.28
N LYS A 435 -1.68 -5.60 37.79
CA LYS A 435 -1.43 -5.78 39.23
C LYS A 435 -0.43 -4.75 39.77
N GLU A 436 0.66 -4.50 39.05
CA GLU A 436 1.66 -3.50 39.42
C GLU A 436 1.05 -2.09 39.44
N ARG A 437 0.22 -1.77 38.46
CA ARG A 437 -0.48 -0.49 38.41
C ARG A 437 -1.44 -0.30 39.59
N HIS A 438 -2.16 -1.35 39.98
CA HIS A 438 -3.03 -1.30 41.17
C HIS A 438 -2.22 -1.19 42.47
N ALA A 439 -1.06 -1.84 42.56
CA ALA A 439 -0.20 -1.76 43.74
C ALA A 439 0.46 -0.38 43.93
N LYS A 440 0.60 0.41 42.85
CA LYS A 440 1.12 1.78 42.88
C LYS A 440 0.07 2.85 43.21
N ARG A 441 -1.23 2.53 43.18
CA ARG A 441 -2.27 3.49 43.57
C ARG A 441 -2.10 3.82 45.04
N ASN A 442 -2.11 5.11 45.39
CA ASN A 442 -2.04 5.49 46.79
C ASN A 442 -3.35 5.09 47.49
N PRO A 443 -3.32 4.74 48.78
CA PRO A 443 -4.53 4.48 49.54
C PRO A 443 -5.54 5.64 49.53
N GLU A 444 -5.07 6.88 49.33
CA GLU A 444 -5.91 8.08 49.20
C GLU A 444 -6.71 8.09 47.87
N ASP A 445 -6.23 7.41 46.82
CA ASP A 445 -6.99 7.18 45.57
C ASP A 445 -8.05 6.08 45.73
N LEU A 446 -8.12 5.44 46.91
CA LEU A 446 -9.20 4.52 47.29
C LEU A 446 -10.36 5.24 47.96
N ILE A 447 -10.33 6.58 48.07
CA ILE A 447 -11.58 7.33 48.22
C ILE A 447 -12.38 7.02 46.97
N ILE A 448 -13.28 6.06 47.12
CA ILE A 448 -14.30 5.74 46.15
C ILE A 448 -15.11 7.03 46.03
N ASP A 449 -14.94 7.75 44.94
CA ASP A 449 -15.97 8.65 44.50
C ASP A 449 -17.19 7.76 44.22
N TYR A 450 -18.15 7.78 45.15
CA TYR A 450 -19.35 6.96 45.05
C TYR A 450 -20.18 7.34 43.81
N ASP A 451 -19.86 8.45 43.15
CA ASP A 451 -20.50 8.91 41.92
C ASP A 451 -19.96 8.21 40.65
N GLU A 452 -18.80 7.54 40.68
CA GLU A 452 -18.24 6.85 39.49
C GLU A 452 -18.57 5.33 39.41
N GLN A 453 -18.92 4.68 40.52
CA GLN A 453 -19.23 3.23 40.51
C GLN A 453 -20.70 2.91 40.20
N PHE A 454 -21.58 3.88 40.41
CA PHE A 454 -22.98 3.82 40.01
C PHE A 454 -23.17 4.96 39.02
N PRO A 455 -23.29 4.71 37.70
CA PRO A 455 -23.92 5.70 36.85
C PRO A 455 -25.27 6.01 37.50
N SER A 456 -25.47 7.26 37.91
CA SER A 456 -26.75 7.71 38.45
C SER A 456 -27.87 7.23 37.50
N GLU A 457 -28.84 6.49 38.02
CA GLU A 457 -30.08 6.13 37.29
C GLU A 457 -31.01 7.36 37.12
N GLU A 458 -30.43 8.55 37.01
CA GLU A 458 -31.10 9.82 36.80
C GLU A 458 -30.61 10.44 35.49
N ASP A 459 -30.85 9.74 34.37
CA ASP A 459 -31.14 10.43 33.11
C ASP A 459 -32.62 10.20 32.83
N GLU A 460 -33.36 11.18 33.32
CA GLU A 460 -34.77 11.48 33.21
C GLU A 460 -35.48 10.85 32.00
N GLU A 461 -36.62 10.22 32.29
CA GLU A 461 -37.72 10.03 31.36
C GLU A 461 -38.17 11.41 30.80
N ALA A 462 -37.52 11.88 29.74
CA ALA A 462 -37.99 13.04 29.02
C ALA A 462 -39.32 12.69 28.33
N PRO A 463 -40.40 13.47 28.55
CA PRO A 463 -41.74 13.07 28.19
C PRO A 463 -41.92 13.03 26.66
N VAL A 464 -42.54 11.95 26.21
CA VAL A 464 -42.98 11.73 24.83
C VAL A 464 -44.08 12.74 24.52
N ASN A 465 -43.72 13.94 24.06
CA ASN A 465 -44.68 14.84 23.46
C ASN A 465 -44.85 14.44 21.99
N ALA A 466 -45.95 13.77 21.73
CA ALA A 466 -46.41 13.41 20.40
C ALA A 466 -46.85 14.69 19.66
N GLU A 467 -46.06 15.10 18.68
CA GLU A 467 -46.43 15.87 17.46
C GLU A 467 -45.22 16.67 16.97
N ASP A 468 -44.31 16.00 16.26
CA ASP A 468 -43.93 16.49 14.93
C ASP A 468 -43.21 15.38 14.14
N CYS A 469 -43.88 14.98 13.06
CA CYS A 469 -43.54 13.84 12.24
C CYS A 469 -42.53 14.21 11.16
N LEU A 470 -41.25 13.82 11.28
CA LEU A 470 -40.40 13.45 10.15
C LEU A 470 -39.24 12.57 10.65
N VAL A 471 -39.42 11.25 10.58
CA VAL A 471 -38.48 10.22 11.07
C VAL A 471 -37.16 10.24 10.28
N PRO A 472 -36.02 10.66 10.85
CA PRO A 472 -34.70 10.38 10.30
C PRO A 472 -34.28 9.00 10.80
N TYR A 473 -33.72 8.20 9.90
CA TYR A 473 -33.49 6.77 10.09
C TYR A 473 -32.44 6.47 11.18
N ASP A 474 -32.79 5.56 12.10
CA ASP A 474 -32.04 5.22 13.33
C ASP A 474 -30.65 4.57 13.09
N SER A 475 -30.21 4.42 11.82
CA SER A 475 -28.81 4.05 11.54
C SER A 475 -27.83 5.22 11.59
N ASP A 476 -28.33 6.47 11.63
CA ASP A 476 -27.46 7.64 11.55
C ASP A 476 -26.90 8.06 12.91
N ALA A 477 -27.53 7.68 14.03
CA ALA A 477 -27.12 8.09 15.36
C ALA A 477 -25.95 7.26 15.94
N GLN A 478 -25.89 5.95 15.67
CA GLN A 478 -24.91 5.07 16.35
C GLN A 478 -23.56 4.90 15.61
N GLU A 479 -23.41 5.32 14.35
CA GLU A 479 -22.12 5.21 13.64
C GLU A 479 -21.24 6.47 13.77
N LEU A 480 -21.76 7.58 14.30
CA LEU A 480 -21.02 8.85 14.46
C LEU A 480 -20.13 8.90 15.71
N GLY A 481 -20.38 8.05 16.72
CA GLY A 481 -19.64 8.05 17.99
C GLY A 481 -18.20 7.52 17.94
N LEU A 482 -17.74 6.98 16.81
CA LEU A 482 -16.36 6.46 16.65
C LEU A 482 -15.44 7.35 15.82
N PHE A 483 -15.97 8.46 15.27
CA PHE A 483 -15.23 9.28 14.30
C PHE A 483 -15.22 10.78 14.60
N HIS A 484 -15.87 11.23 15.69
CA HIS A 484 -15.97 12.65 16.04
C HIS A 484 -15.30 12.98 17.38
N GLU A 485 -14.09 12.49 17.61
CA GLU A 485 -13.13 13.22 18.46
C GLU A 485 -12.44 14.26 17.55
N THR A 486 -13.04 15.45 17.52
CA THR A 486 -12.47 16.76 17.19
C THR A 486 -11.23 16.76 16.27
N GLU A 487 -11.45 16.90 14.95
CA GLU A 487 -10.41 17.41 14.04
C GLU A 487 -10.23 18.91 14.28
N GLU A 488 -9.63 19.27 15.42
CA GLU A 488 -8.84 20.50 15.47
C GLU A 488 -7.67 20.28 14.49
N GLU A 489 -7.37 21.28 13.66
CA GLU A 489 -6.21 21.31 12.77
C GLU A 489 -4.93 21.30 13.62
N PHE A 490 -4.62 20.17 14.25
CA PHE A 490 -3.30 19.89 14.76
C PHE A 490 -2.38 19.95 13.54
N GLU A 491 -1.57 21.01 13.46
CA GLU A 491 -0.27 20.92 12.81
C GLU A 491 0.30 19.56 13.22
N GLU A 492 0.36 18.60 12.28
CA GLU A 492 0.71 17.21 12.54
C GLU A 492 2.07 17.18 13.26
N GLN A 493 2.08 17.27 14.59
CA GLN A 493 3.28 17.15 15.38
C GLN A 493 3.78 15.73 15.15
N SER A 494 4.82 15.69 14.32
CA SER A 494 5.36 14.63 13.47
C SER A 494 5.80 13.34 14.18
N VAL A 495 4.90 12.72 14.93
CA VAL A 495 5.14 11.39 15.47
C VAL A 495 4.85 10.36 14.36
N ARG A 496 5.91 9.95 13.67
CA ARG A 496 5.88 9.02 12.54
C ARG A 496 6.43 7.65 12.95
N ALA A 497 5.87 6.60 12.37
CA ALA A 497 6.55 5.32 12.32
C ALA A 497 7.68 5.40 11.28
N ASP A 498 8.89 5.00 11.65
CA ASP A 498 10.05 4.91 10.77
C ASP A 498 9.96 3.72 9.77
N LEU A 499 10.86 3.69 8.79
CA LEU A 499 10.91 2.66 7.75
C LEU A 499 11.68 1.39 8.14
N GLY A 500 12.12 1.29 9.39
CA GLY A 500 12.81 0.14 9.93
C GLY A 500 11.93 -1.10 10.05
N GLY A 501 12.52 -2.21 10.49
CA GLY A 501 11.84 -3.49 10.65
C GLY A 501 10.90 -3.59 11.86
N GLY A 502 10.90 -2.60 12.77
CA GLY A 502 10.21 -2.67 14.06
C GLY A 502 8.70 -2.46 14.03
N TRP A 503 8.12 -2.21 12.86
CA TRP A 503 6.68 -2.01 12.70
C TRP A 503 6.06 -3.18 11.94
N GLY A 504 5.09 -3.86 12.55
CA GLY A 504 4.17 -4.78 11.87
C GLY A 504 3.00 -4.05 11.23
N ARG A 505 2.22 -4.75 10.40
CA ARG A 505 1.01 -4.27 9.72
C ARG A 505 -0.17 -5.16 10.08
N ILE A 506 -1.24 -4.56 10.57
CA ILE A 506 -2.51 -5.25 10.86
C ILE A 506 -3.23 -5.53 9.53
N ILE A 507 -3.38 -6.80 9.18
CA ILE A 507 -3.87 -7.25 7.87
C ILE A 507 -5.39 -7.42 7.84
N TYR A 508 -6.03 -7.68 8.99
CA TYR A 508 -7.47 -7.85 9.11
C TYR A 508 -8.03 -7.09 10.30
N SER A 509 -9.34 -6.85 10.30
CA SER A 509 -10.03 -6.17 11.39
C SER A 509 -9.75 -6.83 12.75
N PRO A 510 -9.30 -6.06 13.76
CA PRO A 510 -9.06 -6.58 15.11
C PRO A 510 -10.30 -7.25 15.72
N ILE A 511 -10.10 -8.41 16.34
CA ILE A 511 -11.16 -9.14 17.04
C ILE A 511 -11.12 -8.75 18.52
N ARG A 512 -12.14 -8.05 18.99
CA ARG A 512 -12.25 -7.56 20.38
C ARG A 512 -13.18 -8.48 21.18
N ARG A 513 -12.70 -9.06 22.28
CA ARG A 513 -13.49 -9.90 23.19
C ARG A 513 -13.24 -9.49 24.64
N GLY A 514 -13.99 -8.52 25.14
CA GLY A 514 -13.86 -8.03 26.51
C GLY A 514 -12.43 -7.57 26.84
N ARG A 515 -11.72 -8.36 27.66
CA ARG A 515 -10.36 -8.09 28.16
C ARG A 515 -9.22 -8.61 27.25
N GLN A 516 -9.54 -9.10 26.05
CA GLN A 516 -8.56 -9.53 25.06
C GLN A 516 -8.84 -8.95 23.68
N VAL A 517 -7.76 -8.69 22.93
CA VAL A 517 -7.80 -8.26 21.53
C VAL A 517 -6.89 -9.18 20.72
N GLN A 518 -7.37 -9.69 19.60
CA GLN A 518 -6.58 -10.47 18.65
C GLN A 518 -6.29 -9.64 17.40
N LEU A 519 -5.02 -9.61 17.00
CA LEU A 519 -4.52 -8.89 15.83
C LEU A 519 -3.85 -9.88 14.88
N ASP A 520 -4.26 -9.87 13.62
CA ASP A 520 -3.56 -10.59 12.56
C ASP A 520 -2.49 -9.68 11.95
N VAL A 521 -1.23 -9.92 12.30
CA VAL A 521 -0.11 -9.00 12.03
C VAL A 521 0.89 -9.67 11.10
N CYS A 522 1.20 -8.98 10.00
CA CYS A 522 2.42 -9.26 9.23
C CYS A 522 3.54 -8.42 9.82
N ARG A 523 4.71 -8.99 10.13
CA ARG A 523 5.84 -8.27 10.71
C ARG A 523 7.18 -8.76 10.19
N ALA A 524 8.21 -7.94 10.35
CA ALA A 524 9.57 -8.41 10.14
C ALA A 524 10.01 -9.30 11.31
N THR A 525 10.77 -10.36 11.01
CA THR A 525 11.35 -11.26 12.03
C THR A 525 12.83 -11.00 12.29
N LYS A 526 13.49 -10.29 11.37
CA LYS A 526 14.91 -9.90 11.46
C LYS A 526 15.02 -8.38 11.49
N ARG A 527 16.05 -7.85 12.18
CA ARG A 527 16.27 -6.38 12.31
C ARG A 527 16.48 -5.69 10.96
N ASP A 528 17.11 -6.37 10.01
CA ASP A 528 17.30 -5.90 8.62
C ASP A 528 16.04 -6.01 7.74
N ALA A 529 14.93 -6.51 8.31
CA ALA A 529 13.67 -6.76 7.64
C ALA A 529 13.76 -7.65 6.38
N SER A 530 14.77 -8.52 6.34
CA SER A 530 14.97 -9.47 5.24
C SER A 530 13.95 -10.61 5.22
N GLU A 531 13.31 -10.90 6.34
CA GLU A 531 12.30 -11.94 6.52
C GLU A 531 11.05 -11.40 7.21
N GLY A 532 9.91 -11.96 6.83
CA GLY A 532 8.61 -11.62 7.37
C GLY A 532 7.85 -12.84 7.87
N ALA A 533 7.00 -12.64 8.86
CA ALA A 533 6.07 -13.64 9.36
C ALA A 533 4.66 -13.04 9.46
N PHE A 534 3.66 -13.90 9.29
CA PHE A 534 2.26 -13.56 9.52
C PHE A 534 1.74 -14.39 10.70
N GLU A 535 1.36 -13.72 11.78
CA GLU A 535 0.94 -14.37 13.01
C GLU A 535 -0.25 -13.66 13.64
N ARG A 536 -0.96 -14.40 14.50
CA ARG A 536 -2.02 -13.84 15.34
C ARG A 536 -1.46 -13.50 16.71
N VAL A 537 -1.43 -12.22 17.02
CA VAL A 537 -1.02 -11.70 18.33
C VAL A 537 -2.26 -11.58 19.22
N VAL A 538 -2.19 -12.10 20.44
CA VAL A 538 -3.27 -11.99 21.44
C VAL A 538 -2.79 -11.10 22.59
N ILE A 539 -3.44 -9.94 22.74
CA ILE A 539 -3.12 -8.96 23.78
C ILE A 539 -4.21 -9.00 24.83
N THR A 540 -3.81 -9.18 26.09
CA THR A 540 -4.73 -9.25 27.24
C THR A 540 -4.52 -8.07 28.19
N GLN A 541 -5.59 -7.50 28.72
CA GLN A 541 -5.55 -6.37 29.65
C GLN A 541 -4.72 -6.64 30.91
N SER A 542 -4.72 -7.87 31.41
CA SER A 542 -3.99 -8.25 32.64
C SER A 542 -2.47 -8.20 32.47
N LYS A 543 -1.96 -8.72 31.35
CA LYS A 543 -0.52 -8.81 31.05
C LYS A 543 0.07 -7.45 30.66
N ASN A 544 -0.62 -6.71 29.81
CA ASN A 544 -0.14 -5.42 29.31
C ASN A 544 -1.35 -4.48 29.06
N PRO A 545 -1.84 -3.78 30.10
CA PRO A 545 -2.98 -2.87 30.00
C PRO A 545 -2.75 -1.74 28.98
N THR A 546 -1.52 -1.22 28.88
CA THR A 546 -1.16 -0.15 27.96
C THR A 546 -1.27 -0.60 26.50
N MET A 547 -0.64 -1.72 26.14
CA MET A 547 -0.74 -2.27 24.78
C MET A 547 -2.13 -2.82 24.48
N HIS A 548 -2.85 -3.32 25.48
CA HIS A 548 -4.25 -3.71 25.30
C HIS A 548 -5.12 -2.51 24.93
N HIS A 549 -4.93 -1.35 25.58
CA HIS A 549 -5.64 -0.12 25.24
C HIS A 549 -5.32 0.32 23.80
N GLN A 550 -4.05 0.28 23.39
CA GLN A 550 -3.65 0.53 22.00
C GLN A 550 -4.31 -0.44 21.02
N ALA A 551 -4.23 -1.76 21.28
CA ALA A 551 -4.83 -2.79 20.43
C ALA A 551 -6.34 -2.60 20.24
N ARG A 552 -7.06 -2.16 21.29
CA ARG A 552 -8.50 -1.85 21.19
C ARG A 552 -8.78 -0.71 20.22
N ARG A 553 -7.92 0.31 20.15
CA ARG A 553 -8.07 1.48 19.28
C ARG A 553 -7.47 1.29 17.88
N SER A 554 -6.64 0.26 17.67
CA SER A 554 -6.12 -0.09 16.34
C SER A 554 -7.23 -0.48 15.37
N LEU A 555 -7.06 -0.14 14.10
CA LEU A 555 -7.95 -0.50 13.00
C LEU A 555 -7.23 -1.37 11.96
N TRP A 556 -8.01 -1.94 11.05
CA TRP A 556 -7.49 -2.64 9.89
C TRP A 556 -6.59 -1.72 9.06
N GLY A 557 -5.35 -2.16 8.84
CA GLY A 557 -4.36 -1.42 8.07
C GLY A 557 -3.53 -0.44 8.87
N ASP A 558 -3.72 -0.34 10.19
CA ASP A 558 -2.77 0.33 11.07
C ASP A 558 -1.48 -0.49 11.22
N LEU A 559 -0.41 0.19 11.61
CA LEU A 559 0.81 -0.47 12.04
C LEU A 559 0.64 -1.02 13.46
N TRP A 560 1.48 -1.98 13.80
CA TRP A 560 1.60 -2.56 15.12
C TRP A 560 3.06 -2.56 15.56
N PRO A 561 3.44 -1.93 16.68
CA PRO A 561 4.83 -1.94 17.14
C PRO A 561 5.22 -3.37 17.56
N VAL A 562 6.42 -3.81 17.17
CA VAL A 562 6.93 -5.18 17.39
C VAL A 562 8.03 -5.19 18.44
#